data_AF-A0A9D9SRE2-F1
#
_entry.id   AF-A0A9D9SRE2-F1
#
_cell.length_a   1.000
_cell.length_b   1.000
_cell.length_c   1.000
_cell.angle_alpha   90.00
_cell.angle_beta   90.00
_cell.angle_gamma   90.00
#
_symmetry.space_group_name_H-M   'P 1'
#
loop_
_entity.id
_entity.type
_entity.pdbx_description
1 polymer ?
#
loop_
_entity_poly.entity_id
_entity_poly.type
_entity_poly.pdbx_seq_one_letter_code
_entity_poly.pdbx_strand_id
1 'polypeptide(L)'
;MLQKFVYITGALDFLVGAGTWYGALSDPRPGQFVALMTLGMFLMMAAACLMWASKDMINRAPVIFWQGLVRLTAVCSVLYGVPHGLSEQWEYALVAFDGTIALTYLVGMVKVTAQSPLALLMCKTP
;
A
#
# COMPACT_ATOMS: atom_id res chain seq x y z
N MET A 1 2.28 0.47 -19.62
CA MET A 1 1.11 0.95 -18.85
C MET A 1 1.25 0.66 -17.36
N LEU A 2 1.54 -0.59 -16.97
CA LEU A 2 1.75 -0.98 -15.56
C LEU A 2 2.75 -0.10 -14.80
N GLN A 3 3.90 0.23 -15.41
CA GLN A 3 4.89 1.13 -14.81
C GLN A 3 4.31 2.50 -14.43
N LYS A 4 3.57 3.15 -15.35
CA LYS A 4 2.94 4.45 -15.09
C LYS A 4 1.89 4.33 -13.99
N PHE A 5 1.13 3.25 -14.00
CA PHE A 5 0.16 2.94 -12.96
C PHE A 5 0.84 2.89 -11.59
N VAL A 6 1.86 2.03 -11.42
CA VAL A 6 2.64 1.90 -10.17
C VAL A 6 3.23 3.23 -9.71
N TYR A 7 3.76 4.03 -10.64
CA TYR A 7 4.33 5.34 -10.32
C TYR A 7 3.26 6.30 -9.77
N ILE A 8 2.11 6.40 -10.44
CA ILE A 8 1.02 7.30 -10.05
C ILE A 8 0.39 6.85 -8.74
N THR A 9 0.00 5.58 -8.63
CA THR A 9 -0.61 5.04 -7.41
C THR A 9 0.36 5.08 -6.24
N GLY A 10 1.66 4.83 -6.48
CA GLY A 10 2.69 5.04 -5.47
C GLY A 10 2.86 6.50 -5.06
N ALA A 11 2.75 7.46 -5.96
CA ALA A 11 2.83 8.88 -5.61
C ALA A 11 1.62 9.34 -4.76
N LEU A 12 0.43 8.78 -5.00
CA LEU A 12 -0.77 9.07 -4.20
C LEU A 12 -0.62 8.63 -2.73
N ASP A 13 0.27 7.69 -2.44
CA ASP A 13 0.53 7.24 -1.07
C ASP A 13 1.17 8.33 -0.19
N PHE A 14 1.78 9.36 -0.80
CA PHE A 14 2.16 10.55 -0.06
C PHE A 14 0.95 11.26 0.56
N LEU A 15 -0.16 11.32 -0.17
CA LEU A 15 -1.40 11.93 0.33
C LEU A 15 -2.02 11.07 1.43
N VAL A 16 -1.95 9.74 1.30
CA VAL A 16 -2.42 8.82 2.34
C VAL A 16 -1.59 8.98 3.62
N GLY A 17 -0.27 9.02 3.52
CA GLY A 17 0.61 9.26 4.66
C GLY A 17 0.40 10.62 5.32
N ALA A 18 0.21 11.67 4.52
CA ALA A 18 -0.17 13.00 5.02
C ALA A 18 -1.55 13.01 5.69
N GLY A 19 -2.52 12.25 5.16
CA GLY A 19 -3.82 12.04 5.78
C GLY A 19 -3.72 11.36 7.15
N THR A 20 -2.86 10.36 7.28
CA THR A 20 -2.57 9.70 8.56
C THR A 20 -1.99 10.68 9.58
N TRP A 21 -1.07 11.56 9.17
CA TRP A 21 -0.57 12.64 10.03
C TRP A 21 -1.67 13.62 10.41
N TYR A 22 -2.49 14.04 9.45
CA TYR A 22 -3.60 14.94 9.72
C TYR A 22 -4.56 14.35 10.77
N GLY A 23 -4.91 13.07 10.66
CA GLY A 23 -5.72 12.38 11.67
C GLY A 23 -5.06 12.40 13.05
N ALA A 24 -3.77 12.13 13.13
CA ALA A 24 -3.03 12.16 14.40
C ALA A 24 -2.95 13.57 15.02
N LEU A 25 -2.80 14.62 14.19
CA LEU A 25 -2.67 16.01 14.63
C LEU A 25 -4.02 16.65 14.98
N SER A 26 -5.09 16.25 14.29
CA SER A 26 -6.44 16.80 14.51
C SER A 26 -7.15 16.21 15.72
N ASP A 27 -6.91 14.93 16.05
CA ASP A 27 -7.44 14.26 17.24
C ASP A 27 -6.33 13.45 17.94
N PRO A 28 -5.41 14.11 18.68
CA PRO A 28 -4.28 13.44 19.30
C PRO A 28 -4.73 12.58 20.49
N ARG A 29 -4.63 11.25 20.34
CA ARG A 29 -4.97 10.28 21.40
C ARG A 29 -3.73 9.68 22.06
N PRO A 30 -3.67 9.60 23.41
CA PRO A 30 -2.61 8.89 24.13
C PRO A 30 -2.46 7.45 23.62
N GLY A 31 -1.22 7.03 23.37
CA GLY A 31 -0.91 5.70 22.82
C GLY A 31 -1.07 5.55 21.30
N GLN A 32 -1.73 6.50 20.61
CA GLN A 32 -1.91 6.45 19.15
C GLN A 32 -1.11 7.52 18.42
N PHE A 33 -0.93 8.70 19.01
CA PHE A 33 -0.28 9.84 18.34
C PHE A 33 1.08 9.48 17.72
N VAL A 34 2.01 8.96 18.53
CA VAL A 34 3.36 8.59 18.05
C VAL A 34 3.28 7.50 16.98
N ALA A 35 2.43 6.49 17.19
CA ALA A 35 2.26 5.39 16.24
C ALA A 35 1.74 5.88 14.88
N LEU A 36 0.74 6.76 14.85
CA LEU A 36 0.18 7.32 13.62
C LEU A 36 1.14 8.28 12.92
N MET A 37 1.88 9.10 13.67
CA MET A 37 2.94 9.94 13.10
C MET A 37 4.03 9.10 12.44
N THR A 38 4.50 8.04 13.12
CA THR A 38 5.48 7.12 12.55
C THR A 38 4.93 6.36 11.34
N LEU A 39 3.68 5.87 11.43
CA LEU A 39 3.01 5.17 10.33
C LEU A 39 2.85 6.06 9.09
N GLY A 40 2.45 7.32 9.26
CA GLY A 40 2.36 8.28 8.15
C GLY A 40 3.69 8.47 7.43
N MET A 41 4.80 8.55 8.17
CA MET A 41 6.14 8.64 7.57
C MET A 41 6.52 7.34 6.85
N PHE A 42 6.21 6.17 7.41
CA PHE A 42 6.42 4.90 6.74
C PHE A 42 5.63 4.79 5.43
N LEU A 43 4.39 5.29 5.38
CA LEU A 43 3.58 5.34 4.16
C LEU A 43 4.19 6.28 3.10
N MET A 44 4.74 7.42 3.51
CA MET A 44 5.45 8.32 2.59
C MET A 44 6.77 7.74 2.10
N MET A 45 7.50 7.00 2.94
CA MET A 45 8.68 6.24 2.51
C MET A 45 8.29 5.15 1.51
N ALA A 46 7.21 4.40 1.79
CA ALA A 46 6.62 3.43 0.89
C ALA A 46 6.28 4.04 -0.48
N ALA A 47 5.69 5.24 -0.49
CA ALA A 47 5.40 6.02 -1.69
C ALA A 47 6.68 6.29 -2.51
N ALA A 48 7.73 6.80 -1.85
CA ALA A 48 9.03 7.05 -2.49
C ALA A 48 9.65 5.76 -3.06
N CYS A 49 9.58 4.67 -2.29
CA CYS A 49 10.06 3.35 -2.72
C CYS A 49 9.29 2.83 -3.94
N LEU A 50 7.98 3.03 -4.03
CA LEU A 50 7.17 2.63 -5.19
C LEU A 50 7.53 3.42 -6.44
N MET A 51 7.67 4.75 -6.31
CA MET A 51 8.09 5.59 -7.42
C MET A 51 9.49 5.20 -7.92
N TRP A 52 10.41 4.91 -6.99
CA TRP A 52 11.74 4.41 -7.32
C TRP A 52 11.70 3.01 -7.96
N ALA A 53 10.91 2.09 -7.42
CA ALA A 53 10.77 0.73 -7.93
C ALA A 53 10.13 0.68 -9.32
N SER A 54 9.20 1.60 -9.60
CA SER A 54 8.58 1.71 -10.93
C SER A 54 9.61 1.97 -12.05
N LYS A 55 10.76 2.56 -11.75
CA LYS A 55 11.81 2.84 -12.76
C LYS A 55 12.57 1.59 -13.21
N ASP A 56 12.56 0.54 -12.41
CA ASP A 56 13.21 -0.75 -12.71
C ASP A 56 12.39 -1.87 -12.08
N MET A 57 11.26 -2.20 -12.72
CA MET A 57 10.28 -3.12 -12.15
C MET A 57 10.78 -4.55 -12.05
N ILE A 58 11.73 -4.98 -12.88
CA ILE A 58 12.21 -6.37 -12.87
C ILE A 58 13.04 -6.61 -11.61
N ASN A 59 14.05 -5.77 -11.38
CA ASN A 59 14.95 -5.91 -10.23
C ASN A 59 14.36 -5.40 -8.92
N ARG A 60 13.21 -4.70 -8.97
CA ARG A 60 12.56 -4.11 -7.78
C ARG A 60 11.13 -4.59 -7.59
N ALA A 61 10.73 -5.64 -8.31
CA ALA A 61 9.42 -6.26 -8.20
C ALA A 61 9.03 -6.62 -6.75
N PRO A 62 9.94 -7.11 -5.88
CA PRO A 62 9.58 -7.39 -4.49
C PRO A 62 9.00 -6.19 -3.75
N VAL A 63 9.53 -4.98 -3.98
CA VAL A 63 9.01 -3.76 -3.32
C VAL A 63 7.56 -3.52 -3.74
N ILE A 64 7.27 -3.60 -5.03
CA ILE A 64 5.91 -3.39 -5.57
C ILE A 64 4.98 -4.52 -5.08
N PHE A 65 5.47 -5.76 -5.03
CA PHE A 65 4.71 -6.91 -4.55
C PHE A 65 4.34 -6.75 -3.05
N TRP A 66 5.29 -6.40 -2.20
CA TRP A 66 5.06 -6.14 -0.77
C TRP A 66 4.08 -4.99 -0.54
N GLN A 67 4.14 -3.95 -1.37
CA GLN A 67 3.15 -2.87 -1.32
C GLN A 67 1.76 -3.34 -1.73
N GLY A 68 1.66 -4.31 -2.65
CA GLY A 68 0.40 -4.99 -2.95
C GLY A 68 -0.19 -5.69 -1.72
N LEU A 69 0.64 -6.26 -0.85
CA LEU A 69 0.19 -6.89 0.40
C LEU A 69 -0.26 -5.88 1.46
N VAL A 70 0.39 -4.72 1.54
CA VAL A 70 -0.06 -3.61 2.41
C VAL A 70 -1.47 -3.19 2.01
N ARG A 71 -1.73 -3.05 0.71
CA ARG A 71 -3.06 -2.71 0.16
C ARG A 71 -4.08 -3.81 0.43
N LEU A 72 -3.69 -5.07 0.25
CA LEU A 72 -4.55 -6.20 0.58
C LEU A 72 -4.91 -6.23 2.08
N THR A 73 -3.98 -5.85 2.95
CA THR A 73 -4.22 -5.74 4.40
C THR A 73 -5.24 -4.65 4.70
N ALA A 74 -5.15 -3.49 4.04
CA ALA A 74 -6.15 -2.43 4.18
C ALA A 74 -7.55 -2.91 3.74
N VAL A 75 -7.65 -3.62 2.62
CA VAL A 75 -8.91 -4.22 2.14
C VAL A 75 -9.49 -5.18 3.18
N CYS A 76 -8.69 -6.12 3.69
CA CYS A 76 -9.14 -7.07 4.71
C CYS A 76 -9.59 -6.37 5.99
N SER A 77 -8.87 -5.33 6.42
CA SER A 77 -9.22 -4.54 7.60
C SER A 77 -10.56 -3.82 7.43
N VAL A 78 -10.87 -3.26 6.25
CA VAL A 78 -12.18 -2.62 6.00
C VAL A 78 -13.30 -3.66 5.94
N LEU A 79 -13.08 -4.77 5.23
CA LEU A 79 -14.06 -5.86 5.12
C LEU A 79 -14.40 -6.47 6.48
N TYR A 80 -13.45 -6.47 7.42
CA TYR A 80 -13.69 -6.87 8.79
C TYR A 80 -14.28 -5.73 9.65
N GLY A 81 -13.70 -4.54 9.59
CA GLY A 81 -13.98 -3.44 10.51
C GLY A 81 -15.36 -2.82 10.33
N VAL A 82 -15.79 -2.60 9.08
CA VAL A 82 -17.07 -1.93 8.81
C VAL A 82 -18.27 -2.75 9.31
N PRO A 83 -18.40 -4.07 9.02
CA PRO A 83 -19.50 -4.88 9.56
C PRO A 83 -19.54 -4.97 11.09
N HIS A 84 -18.40 -4.77 11.77
CA HIS A 84 -18.28 -4.86 13.22
C HIS A 84 -18.36 -3.49 13.93
N GLY A 85 -18.68 -2.41 13.19
CA GLY A 85 -18.79 -1.07 13.76
C GLY A 85 -17.45 -0.46 14.22
N LEU A 86 -16.34 -0.96 13.69
CA LEU A 86 -14.99 -0.47 13.98
C LEU A 86 -14.52 0.62 12.99
N SER A 87 -15.29 0.84 11.93
CA SER A 87 -14.98 1.73 10.81
C SER A 87 -16.26 2.32 10.20
N GLU A 88 -16.08 3.38 9.42
CA GLU A 88 -17.17 4.08 8.73
C GLU A 88 -17.55 3.42 7.40
N GLN A 89 -18.83 3.51 7.01
CA GLN A 89 -19.33 2.85 5.80
C GLN A 89 -18.67 3.35 4.51
N TRP A 90 -18.27 4.62 4.45
CA TRP A 90 -17.63 5.20 3.27
C TRP A 90 -16.28 4.52 2.95
N GLU A 91 -15.65 3.89 3.94
CA GLU A 91 -14.38 3.18 3.77
C GLU A 91 -14.49 1.96 2.87
N TYR A 92 -15.69 1.43 2.58
CA TYR A 92 -15.87 0.43 1.53
C TYR A 92 -15.39 0.90 0.14
N ALA A 93 -15.34 2.21 -0.11
CA ALA A 93 -14.71 2.73 -1.31
C ALA A 93 -13.22 2.33 -1.40
N LEU A 94 -12.51 2.27 -0.27
CA LEU A 94 -11.12 1.81 -0.20
C LEU A 94 -10.98 0.36 -0.66
N VAL A 95 -11.98 -0.50 -0.41
CA VAL A 95 -11.95 -1.90 -0.90
C VAL A 95 -11.84 -1.94 -2.42
N ALA A 96 -12.59 -1.09 -3.13
CA ALA A 96 -12.54 -1.03 -4.58
C ALA A 96 -11.18 -0.48 -5.07
N PHE A 97 -10.70 0.62 -4.49
CA PHE A 97 -9.44 1.25 -4.90
C PHE A 97 -8.21 0.41 -4.53
N ASP A 98 -8.02 0.13 -3.24
CA ASP A 98 -6.87 -0.65 -2.76
C ASP A 98 -6.93 -2.09 -3.25
N GLY A 99 -8.12 -2.69 -3.40
CA GLY A 99 -8.27 -4.03 -3.97
C GLY A 99 -7.77 -4.10 -5.41
N THR A 100 -8.12 -3.09 -6.22
CA THR A 100 -7.65 -3.02 -7.62
C THR A 100 -6.14 -2.83 -7.69
N ILE A 101 -5.57 -1.95 -6.86
CA ILE A 101 -4.11 -1.72 -6.80
C ILE A 101 -3.39 -2.98 -6.32
N ALA A 102 -3.88 -3.61 -5.23
CA ALA A 102 -3.33 -4.83 -4.66
C ALA A 102 -3.26 -5.95 -5.71
N LEU A 103 -4.38 -6.25 -6.37
CA LEU A 103 -4.42 -7.28 -7.40
C LEU A 103 -3.47 -6.96 -8.56
N THR A 104 -3.44 -5.70 -8.99
CA THR A 104 -2.54 -5.26 -10.06
C THR A 104 -1.08 -5.43 -9.70
N TYR A 105 -0.68 -5.11 -8.47
CA TYR A 105 0.69 -5.25 -8.01
C TYR A 105 1.08 -6.72 -7.82
N LEU A 106 0.25 -7.51 -7.12
CA LEU A 106 0.55 -8.90 -6.81
C LEU A 106 0.62 -9.76 -8.07
N VAL A 107 -0.40 -9.69 -8.93
CA VAL A 107 -0.44 -10.45 -10.19
C VAL A 107 0.52 -9.85 -11.21
N GLY A 108 0.62 -8.52 -11.27
CA GLY A 108 1.50 -7.83 -12.20
C GLY A 108 2.97 -8.16 -11.99
N MET A 109 3.46 -8.18 -10.75
CA MET A 109 4.87 -8.46 -10.47
C MET A 109 5.24 -9.92 -10.73
N VAL A 110 4.35 -10.86 -10.44
CA VAL A 110 4.51 -12.28 -10.83
C VAL A 110 4.64 -12.40 -12.36
N LYS A 111 3.78 -11.71 -13.11
CA LYS A 111 3.83 -11.74 -14.58
C LYS A 111 5.06 -11.05 -15.16
N VAL A 112 5.48 -9.92 -14.60
CA VAL A 112 6.64 -9.15 -15.07
C VAL A 112 7.94 -9.90 -14.85
N THR A 113 8.07 -10.63 -13.74
CA THR A 113 9.32 -11.30 -13.37
C THR A 113 9.36 -12.79 -13.71
N ALA A 114 8.21 -13.40 -14.03
CA ALA A 114 8.04 -14.85 -14.11
C ALA A 114 8.47 -15.61 -12.83
N GLN A 115 8.57 -14.92 -11.69
CA GLN A 115 8.91 -15.50 -10.40
C GLN A 115 7.65 -15.97 -9.67
N SER A 116 7.82 -16.92 -8.75
CA SER A 116 6.72 -17.35 -7.87
C SER A 116 6.40 -16.27 -6.82
N PRO A 117 5.16 -16.20 -6.30
CA PRO A 117 4.82 -15.29 -5.20
C PRO A 117 5.73 -15.45 -3.97
N LEU A 118 6.14 -16.69 -3.65
CA LEU A 118 7.06 -16.96 -2.55
C LEU A 118 8.46 -16.39 -2.80
N ALA A 119 8.96 -16.46 -4.03
CA ALA A 119 10.24 -15.84 -4.39
C ALA A 119 10.19 -14.31 -4.22
N LEU A 120 9.11 -13.68 -4.67
CA LEU A 120 8.90 -12.23 -4.49
C LEU A 120 8.74 -11.83 -3.02
N LEU A 121 8.04 -12.63 -2.21
CA LEU A 121 7.98 -12.47 -0.75
C LEU A 121 9.37 -12.50 -0.11
N MET A 122 10.23 -13.42 -0.56
CA MET A 122 11.62 -13.53 -0.11
C MET A 122 12.58 -12.51 -0.74
N CYS A 123 12.05 -11.49 -1.42
CA CYS A 123 12.83 -10.46 -2.09
C CYS A 123 13.80 -10.96 -3.18
N LYS A 124 13.49 -12.10 -3.80
CA LYS A 124 14.28 -12.62 -4.92
C LYS A 124 13.86 -11.94 -6.22
N THR A 125 14.85 -11.71 -7.08
CA THR A 125 14.67 -11.19 -8.44
C THR A 125 15.24 -12.19 -9.44
N PRO A 126 14.80 -12.14 -10.71
CA PRO A 126 15.40 -12.92 -11.80
C PRO A 126 16.92 -12.70 -11.93
#